data_AF-A0A353QIX9-F1
#
_entry.id   AF-A0A353QIX9-F1
#
_cell.length_a   1.000
_cell.length_b   1.000
_cell.length_c   1.000
_cell.angle_alpha   90.00
_cell.angle_beta   90.00
_cell.angle_gamma   90.00
#
_symmetry.space_group_name_H-M   'P 1'
#
loop_
_entity.id
_entity.type
_entity.pdbx_description
1 polymer ?
#
loop_
_entity_poly.entity_id
_entity_poly.type
_entity_poly.pdbx_seq_one_letter_code
_entity_poly.pdbx_strand_id
1 'polypeptide(L)'
;AAEVRTLLCYAGREVVFHRTSSDRAATFLQNPPDWLALPCAACRTKLAAPITQTYQIKDGEDLAVAGLGWVSLRGGDASLALTCPDGILVRRRPGLFGRR
;
A
#
# COMPACT_ATOMS: atom_id res chain seq x y z
N ALA A 1 5.24 -13.95 23.05
CA ALA A 1 6.04 -13.25 22.03
C ALA A 1 5.08 -12.41 21.19
N ALA A 2 5.45 -11.18 20.82
CA ALA A 2 4.61 -10.41 19.91
C ALA A 2 4.53 -11.15 18.56
N GLU A 3 3.32 -11.31 18.03
CA GLU A 3 3.10 -12.00 16.76
C GLU A 3 3.70 -11.16 15.62
N VAL A 4 4.82 -11.64 15.06
CA VAL A 4 5.55 -10.95 13.99
C VAL A 4 4.86 -11.24 12.67
N ARG A 5 4.32 -10.18 12.05
CA ARG A 5 3.76 -10.21 10.71
C ARG A 5 4.76 -9.64 9.72
N THR A 6 4.83 -10.25 8.54
CA THR A 6 5.68 -9.82 7.42
C THR A 6 4.79 -9.40 6.26
N LEU A 7 5.05 -8.20 5.72
CA LEU A 7 4.47 -7.74 4.46
C LEU A 7 5.54 -7.85 3.37
N LEU A 8 5.23 -8.61 2.34
CA LEU A 8 6.04 -8.70 1.13
C LEU A 8 5.43 -7.75 0.09
N CYS A 9 6.21 -6.79 -0.39
CA CYS A 9 5.73 -5.79 -1.34
C CYS A 9 6.25 -6.11 -2.75
N TYR A 10 5.33 -6.20 -3.71
CA TYR A 10 5.64 -6.46 -5.11
C TYR A 10 5.14 -5.28 -5.95
N ALA A 11 6.07 -4.56 -6.59
CA ALA A 11 5.77 -3.43 -7.47
C ALA A 11 6.77 -3.39 -8.63
N GLY A 12 6.56 -2.46 -9.57
CA GLY A 12 7.52 -2.20 -10.64
C GLY A 12 8.90 -1.82 -10.08
N ARG A 13 9.97 -2.18 -10.81
CA ARG A 13 11.37 -2.00 -10.40
C ARG A 13 11.71 -0.59 -9.90
N GLU A 14 11.16 0.42 -10.56
CA GLU A 14 11.44 1.83 -10.28
C GLU A 14 10.55 2.43 -9.18
N VAL A 15 9.64 1.64 -8.59
CA VAL A 15 8.79 2.09 -7.48
C VAL A 15 9.60 2.05 -6.19
N VAL A 16 9.86 3.24 -5.63
CA VAL A 16 10.56 3.38 -4.34
C VAL A 16 9.59 3.16 -3.19
N PHE A 17 9.95 2.27 -2.27
CA PHE A 17 9.19 2.04 -1.04
C PHE A 17 9.72 2.91 0.10
N HIS A 18 8.82 3.69 0.71
CA HIS A 18 9.10 4.47 1.90
C HIS A 18 8.37 3.85 3.10
N ARG A 19 9.09 3.62 4.21
CA ARG A 19 8.53 3.07 5.45
C ARG A 19 8.64 4.09 6.58
N THR A 20 7.53 4.38 7.23
CA THR A 20 7.44 5.29 8.38
C THR A 20 6.25 4.91 9.27
N SER A 21 6.05 5.62 10.39
CA SER A 21 4.85 5.48 11.22
C SER A 21 3.64 6.13 10.55
N SER A 22 2.44 5.64 10.85
CA SER A 22 1.19 6.14 10.25
C SER A 22 1.01 7.66 10.44
N ASP A 23 1.34 8.18 11.62
CA ASP A 23 1.24 9.62 11.92
C ASP A 23 2.17 10.45 11.02
N ARG A 24 3.41 9.98 10.84
CA ARG A 24 4.37 10.65 9.95
C ARG A 24 3.98 10.52 8.49
N ALA A 25 3.40 9.40 8.08
CA ALA A 25 2.90 9.23 6.71
C ALA A 25 1.81 10.25 6.40
N ALA A 26 0.87 10.50 7.31
CA ALA A 26 -0.16 11.53 7.15
C ALA A 26 0.46 12.92 6.96
N THR A 27 1.44 13.28 7.78
CA THR A 27 2.17 14.56 7.65
C THR A 27 2.89 14.69 6.31
N PHE A 28 3.60 13.66 5.86
CA PHE A 28 4.32 13.68 4.59
C PHE A 28 3.39 13.70 3.37
N LEU A 29 2.19 13.12 3.45
CA LEU A 29 1.24 13.18 2.35
C LEU A 29 0.59 14.56 2.21
N GLN A 30 0.39 15.27 3.32
CA GLN A 30 -0.10 16.65 3.32
C GLN A 30 0.96 17.64 2.82
N ASN A 31 2.21 17.45 3.26
CA ASN A 31 3.35 18.30 2.90
C ASN A 31 4.50 17.43 2.38
N PRO A 32 4.43 16.99 1.11
CA PRO A 32 5.41 16.06 0.56
C PRO A 32 6.79 16.73 0.42
N PRO A 33 7.84 16.17 1.05
CA PRO A 33 9.21 16.59 0.78
C PRO A 33 9.60 16.20 -0.65
N ASP A 34 10.67 16.81 -1.18
CA ASP A 34 11.10 16.62 -2.58
C ASP A 34 11.30 15.17 -2.98
N TRP A 35 11.83 14.33 -2.07
CA TRP A 35 12.03 12.90 -2.31
C TRP A 35 10.73 12.08 -2.37
N LEU A 36 9.59 12.63 -1.90
CA LEU A 36 8.25 12.04 -1.98
C LEU A 36 7.36 12.77 -3.01
N ALA A 37 7.93 13.73 -3.76
CA ALA A 37 7.18 14.62 -4.64
C ALA A 37 6.75 13.97 -5.98
N LEU A 38 6.64 12.64 -6.04
CA LEU A 38 6.02 11.92 -7.15
C LEU A 38 4.55 11.57 -6.85
N PRO A 39 3.61 11.83 -7.78
CA PRO A 39 3.82 12.52 -9.05
C PRO A 39 4.04 14.04 -8.84
N CYS A 40 4.57 14.74 -9.84
CA CYS A 40 4.80 16.19 -9.74
C CYS A 40 3.48 16.96 -9.50
N ALA A 41 3.56 18.21 -9.03
CA ALA A 41 2.39 19.01 -8.66
C ALA A 41 1.31 19.09 -9.77
N ALA A 42 1.71 19.30 -11.02
CA ALA A 42 0.80 19.34 -12.16
C ALA A 42 0.13 18.00 -12.50
N CYS A 43 0.75 16.88 -12.13
CA CYS A 43 0.15 15.56 -12.29
C CYS A 43 -0.75 15.20 -11.10
N ARG A 44 -0.45 15.69 -9.88
CA ARG A 44 -1.30 15.49 -8.70
C ARG A 44 -2.71 16.07 -8.88
N THR A 45 -2.83 17.23 -9.53
CA THR A 45 -4.14 17.86 -9.80
C THR A 45 -5.04 17.04 -10.72
N LYS A 46 -4.49 16.06 -11.43
CA LYS A 46 -5.23 15.15 -12.32
C LYS A 46 -5.71 13.89 -11.61
N LEU A 47 -5.23 13.63 -10.39
CA LEU A 47 -5.64 12.47 -9.61
C LEU A 47 -7.00 12.74 -8.96
N ALA A 48 -7.81 11.69 -8.88
CA ALA A 48 -9.00 11.71 -8.04
C ALA A 48 -8.60 11.93 -6.57
N ALA A 49 -9.55 12.47 -5.79
CA ALA A 49 -9.35 12.65 -4.36
C ALA A 49 -8.96 11.30 -3.70
N PRO A 50 -7.99 11.28 -2.77
CA PRO A 50 -7.60 10.06 -2.11
C PRO A 50 -8.71 9.58 -1.17
N ILE A 51 -8.98 8.27 -1.21
CA ILE A 51 -9.88 7.58 -0.28
C ILE A 51 -9.08 6.59 0.56
N THR A 52 -9.50 6.39 1.81
CA THR A 52 -8.92 5.38 2.71
C THR A 52 -9.93 4.28 2.96
N GLN A 53 -9.53 3.04 2.75
CA GLN A 53 -10.35 1.86 3.02
C GLN A 53 -9.56 0.84 3.84
N THR A 54 -10.26 0.20 4.77
CA THR A 54 -9.68 -0.84 5.63
C THR A 54 -10.05 -2.21 5.12
N TYR A 55 -9.04 -3.07 4.99
CA TYR A 55 -9.16 -4.43 4.49
C TYR A 55 -8.71 -5.42 5.55
N GLN A 56 -9.55 -6.41 5.85
CA GLN A 56 -9.14 -7.58 6.64
C GLN A 56 -8.44 -8.56 5.69
N ILE A 57 -7.14 -8.77 5.91
CA ILE A 57 -6.29 -9.63 5.10
C ILE A 57 -5.97 -10.88 5.91
N LYS A 58 -6.22 -12.05 5.32
CA LYS A 58 -5.88 -13.34 5.91
C LYS A 58 -4.40 -13.67 5.70
N ASP A 59 -3.83 -14.48 6.58
CA ASP A 59 -2.49 -15.03 6.34
C ASP A 59 -2.42 -15.74 4.98
N GLY A 60 -1.49 -15.32 4.13
CA GLY A 60 -1.31 -15.85 2.78
C GLY A 60 -2.21 -15.23 1.70
N GLU A 61 -2.98 -14.18 2.00
CA GLU A 61 -3.66 -13.37 0.98
C GLU A 61 -2.78 -12.22 0.47
N ASP A 62 -3.10 -11.79 -0.75
CA ASP A 62 -2.61 -10.54 -1.34
C ASP A 62 -3.68 -9.45 -1.28
N LEU A 63 -3.25 -8.21 -1.04
CA LEU A 63 -4.01 -7.01 -1.36
C LEU A 63 -3.41 -6.37 -2.62
N ALA A 64 -4.07 -6.56 -3.76
CA ALA A 64 -3.62 -6.08 -5.06
C ALA A 64 -4.22 -4.70 -5.41
N VAL A 65 -3.38 -3.80 -5.89
CA VAL A 65 -3.73 -2.45 -6.36
C VAL A 65 -3.44 -2.39 -7.86
N ALA A 66 -4.50 -2.28 -8.66
CA ALA A 66 -4.40 -2.32 -10.11
C ALA A 66 -3.45 -1.23 -10.64
N GLY A 67 -2.54 -1.62 -11.53
CA GLY A 67 -1.54 -0.71 -12.13
C GLY A 67 -0.32 -0.40 -11.26
N LEU A 68 -0.29 -0.81 -9.98
CA LEU A 68 0.86 -0.58 -9.10
C LEU A 68 1.57 -1.88 -8.69
N GLY A 69 0.80 -2.87 -8.23
CA GLY A 69 1.36 -4.09 -7.66
C GLY A 69 0.48 -4.69 -6.57
N TRP A 70 1.08 -5.38 -5.60
CA TRP A 70 0.37 -5.95 -4.46
C TRP A 70 1.27 -6.09 -3.22
N VAL A 71 0.63 -6.24 -2.08
CA VAL A 71 1.29 -6.67 -0.83
C VAL A 71 0.76 -8.04 -0.43
N SER A 72 1.65 -8.94 0.01
CA SER A 72 1.29 -10.26 0.53
C SER A 72 1.54 -10.33 2.04
N LEU A 73 0.57 -10.83 2.80
CA LEU A 73 0.67 -10.96 4.26
C LEU A 73 1.14 -12.35 4.67
N ARG A 74 2.10 -12.40 5.60
CA ARG A 74 2.61 -13.62 6.24
C ARG A 74 2.68 -13.44 7.76
N GLY A 75 2.48 -14.53 8.51
CA GLY A 75 2.63 -14.54 9.96
C GLY A 75 1.37 -14.10 10.71
N GLY A 76 0.19 -14.39 10.15
CA GLY A 76 -1.11 -14.18 10.80
C GLY A 76 -2.01 -13.16 10.10
N ASP A 77 -3.29 -13.17 10.46
CA ASP A 77 -4.30 -12.23 9.94
C ASP A 77 -3.98 -10.79 10.39
N ALA A 78 -4.33 -9.81 9.56
CA ALA A 78 -4.11 -8.38 9.86
C ALA A 78 -5.13 -7.46 9.18
N SER A 79 -5.34 -6.31 9.81
CA SER A 79 -6.12 -5.21 9.23
C SER A 79 -5.17 -4.20 8.58
N LEU A 80 -5.33 -3.94 7.28
CA LEU A 80 -4.55 -2.95 6.55
C LEU A 80 -5.43 -1.79 6.10
N ALA A 81 -5.03 -0.56 6.39
CA ALA A 81 -5.63 0.64 5.82
C ALA A 81 -4.85 1.02 4.55
N LEU A 82 -5.54 1.10 3.42
CA LEU A 82 -4.98 1.54 2.15
C LEU A 82 -5.58 2.89 1.76
N THR A 83 -4.70 3.86 1.49
CA THR A 83 -5.06 5.15 0.91
C THR A 83 -4.61 5.20 -0.54
N CYS A 84 -5.52 5.45 -1.48
CA CYS A 84 -5.22 5.56 -2.91
C CYS A 84 -6.22 6.51 -3.60
N PRO A 85 -5.93 7.01 -4.81
CA PRO A 85 -6.91 7.79 -5.58
C PRO A 85 -8.22 7.03 -5.74
N ASP A 86 -9.34 7.73 -5.64
CA ASP A 86 -10.66 7.12 -5.88
C ASP A 86 -10.77 6.54 -7.29
N GLY A 87 -11.55 5.47 -7.42
CA GLY A 87 -11.74 4.72 -8.67
C GLY A 87 -10.63 3.69 -8.99
N ILE A 88 -9.57 3.58 -8.19
CA ILE A 88 -8.57 2.52 -8.36
C ILE A 88 -9.14 1.18 -7.92
N LEU A 89 -9.02 0.17 -8.79
CA LEU A 89 -9.42 -1.19 -8.46
C LEU A 89 -8.46 -1.83 -7.45
N VAL A 90 -8.98 -2.12 -6.26
CA VAL A 90 -8.29 -2.86 -5.21
C VAL A 90 -8.98 -4.20 -4.99
N ARG A 91 -8.21 -5.29 -4.95
CA ARG A 91 -8.75 -6.65 -4.75
C ARG A 91 -7.94 -7.45 -3.74
N ARG A 92 -8.65 -8.09 -2.82
CA ARG A 92 -8.11 -9.21 -2.04
C ARG A 92 -8.16 -10.47 -2.90
N ARG A 93 -7.10 -11.29 -2.84
CA ARG A 93 -7.02 -12.57 -3.54
C ARG A 93 -6.12 -13.55 -2.80
N PRO A 94 -6.20 -14.87 -3.07
CA PRO A 94 -5.19 -15.82 -2.62
C PRO A 94 -3.79 -15.38 -3.09
N GLY A 95 -2.79 -15.59 -2.25
CA GLY A 95 -1.41 -15.21 -2.55
C GLY A 95 -0.89 -15.92 -3.79
N LEU A 96 -0.31 -15.17 -4.73
CA LEU A 96 0.24 -15.74 -5.96
C LEU A 96 1.49 -16.60 -5.72
N PHE A 97 2.25 -16.28 -4.67
CA PHE A 97 3.40 -17.07 -4.25
C PHE A 97 3.00 -17.92 -3.04
N GLY A 98 3.36 -19.20 -3.07
CA GLY A 98 3.06 -20.14 -2.00
C GLY A 98 3.70 -19.74 -0.66
N ARG A 99 3.19 -20.34 0.43
CA ARG A 99 3.90 -20.34 1.72
C ARG A 99 5.19 -21.15 1.53
N ARG A 100 6.35 -20.51 1.66
CA ARG A 100 7.57 -21.24 2.01
C ARG A 100 7.57 -21.48 3.50
#